data_AF-A0A8J4Y639-F1
#
_entry.id   AF-A0A8J4Y639-F1
#
_cell.length_a   1.000
_cell.length_b   1.000
_cell.length_c   1.000
_cell.angle_alpha   90.00
_cell.angle_beta   90.00
_cell.angle_gamma   90.00
#
_symmetry.space_group_name_H-M   'P 1'
#
loop_
_entity.id
_entity.type
_entity.pdbx_description
1 polymer ?
#
loop_
_entity_poly.entity_id
_entity_poly.type
_entity_poly.pdbx_seq_one_letter_code
_entity_poly.pdbx_strand_id
1 'polypeptide(L)'
;MLFLKGSGVATEGHGGARDPHENPVPRHGTPGREQTFENKANNLANFSNRAAKTALMVAAGSSGSNKKLTEALLASAGQVESLTPQLVAAGRIRMTYPTNKAADEHFENLRRQYAESIQKVRDLADEATDSAAFIKASGKEVVASFTGT
;
A
#
# COMPACT_ATOMS: atom_id res chain seq x y z
N MET A 1 -7.01 63.42 -58.87
CA MET A 1 -7.48 63.82 -57.52
C MET A 1 -7.65 62.53 -56.71
N LEU A 2 -6.63 62.02 -56.01
CA LEU A 2 -6.22 62.41 -54.65
C LEU A 2 -7.40 62.45 -53.67
N PHE A 3 -7.53 61.44 -52.79
CA PHE A 3 -7.37 61.61 -51.34
C PHE A 3 -7.05 60.27 -50.66
N LEU A 4 -5.97 60.32 -49.87
CA LEU A 4 -5.40 59.27 -49.02
C LEU A 4 -5.94 59.40 -47.58
N LYS A 5 -5.67 58.36 -46.76
CA LYS A 5 -5.80 58.21 -45.28
C LYS A 5 -7.20 57.83 -44.79
N GLY A 6 -7.43 56.84 -43.92
CA GLY A 6 -6.55 55.96 -43.13
C GLY A 6 -7.28 55.56 -41.83
N SER A 7 -6.86 54.43 -41.23
CA SER A 7 -7.35 53.81 -39.96
C SER A 7 -8.64 53.01 -40.12
N GLY A 8 -8.76 51.74 -39.74
CA GLY A 8 -7.98 50.88 -38.86
C GLY A 8 -8.99 49.97 -38.14
N VAL A 9 -8.53 48.79 -37.71
CA VAL A 9 -9.17 47.82 -36.81
C VAL A 9 -9.83 46.61 -37.49
N ALA A 10 -9.15 45.47 -37.26
CA ALA A 10 -9.53 44.07 -37.41
C ALA A 10 -10.89 43.77 -36.72
N THR A 11 -11.63 42.71 -36.99
CA THR A 11 -11.24 41.29 -36.82
C THR A 11 -12.35 40.39 -37.40
N GLU A 12 -11.88 39.25 -37.92
CA GLU A 12 -12.51 37.92 -37.82
C GLU A 12 -13.82 37.66 -38.56
N GLY A 13 -13.66 37.04 -39.74
CA GLY A 13 -14.69 36.20 -40.33
C GLY A 13 -14.91 34.93 -39.50
N HIS A 14 -16.16 34.50 -39.41
CA HIS A 14 -16.52 33.13 -39.07
C HIS A 14 -17.50 32.62 -40.13
N GLY A 15 -16.93 31.93 -41.11
CA GLY A 15 -17.65 31.08 -42.02
C GLY A 15 -17.65 29.64 -41.50
N GLY A 16 -18.83 29.03 -41.51
CA GLY A 16 -19.01 27.66 -42.00
C GLY A 16 -18.49 26.47 -41.20
N ALA A 17 -19.48 25.70 -40.74
CA ALA A 17 -19.61 24.27 -41.04
C ALA A 17 -19.19 23.24 -39.98
N ARG A 18 -20.05 22.20 -39.94
CA ARG A 18 -19.84 20.79 -39.56
C ARG A 18 -20.29 20.40 -38.17
N ASP A 19 -21.39 19.65 -38.13
CA ASP A 19 -21.60 18.58 -37.16
C ASP A 19 -20.33 17.73 -37.02
N PRO A 20 -19.99 17.32 -35.78
CA PRO A 20 -19.50 15.96 -35.61
C PRO A 20 -20.15 15.36 -34.36
N HIS A 21 -21.19 14.58 -34.58
CA HIS A 21 -21.55 13.47 -33.68
C HIS A 21 -20.52 12.33 -33.84
N GLU A 22 -19.23 12.65 -33.67
CA GLU A 22 -18.14 11.69 -33.55
C GLU A 22 -17.86 11.53 -32.07
N ASN A 23 -18.52 10.55 -31.45
CA ASN A 23 -18.04 10.00 -30.20
C ASN A 23 -16.66 9.39 -30.48
N PRO A 24 -15.56 9.90 -29.90
CA PRO A 24 -14.25 9.37 -30.19
C PRO A 24 -14.21 7.90 -29.73
N VAL A 25 -13.93 7.03 -30.71
CA VAL A 25 -13.47 5.66 -30.52
C VAL A 25 -12.61 5.54 -29.24
N PRO A 26 -12.86 4.54 -28.36
CA PRO A 26 -12.02 4.34 -27.19
C PRO A 26 -10.61 3.95 -27.63
N ARG A 27 -9.74 4.95 -27.74
CA ARG A 27 -8.31 4.77 -27.99
C ARG A 27 -7.70 4.20 -26.70
N HIS A 28 -7.18 2.99 -26.84
CA HIS A 28 -6.18 2.32 -26.00
C HIS A 28 -5.69 3.11 -24.76
N GLY A 29 -6.00 2.58 -23.58
CA GLY A 29 -5.36 2.97 -22.31
C GLY A 29 -6.29 3.75 -21.39
N THR A 30 -6.99 3.05 -20.52
CA THR A 30 -7.73 3.66 -19.39
C THR A 30 -6.80 4.64 -18.65
N PRO A 31 -7.04 5.96 -18.71
CA PRO A 31 -6.27 6.94 -17.95
C PRO A 31 -6.46 6.62 -16.47
N GLY A 32 -5.36 6.37 -15.75
CA GLY A 32 -5.43 6.03 -14.33
C GLY A 32 -5.08 4.57 -13.99
N ARG A 33 -4.70 3.71 -14.93
CA ARG A 33 -4.13 2.39 -14.56
C ARG A 33 -2.83 2.53 -13.77
N GLU A 34 -1.90 3.37 -14.23
CA GLU A 34 -0.64 3.62 -13.53
C GLU A 34 -0.89 4.38 -12.21
N GLN A 35 -1.81 5.35 -12.21
CA GLN A 35 -2.20 6.07 -10.99
C GLN A 35 -2.90 5.16 -9.96
N THR A 36 -3.72 4.20 -10.40
CA THR A 36 -4.33 3.19 -9.52
C THR A 36 -3.27 2.23 -8.98
N PHE A 37 -2.29 1.87 -9.81
CA PHE A 37 -1.19 1.03 -9.41
C PHE A 37 -0.31 1.73 -8.35
N GLU A 38 0.08 2.98 -8.58
CA GLU A 38 0.83 3.80 -7.62
C GLU A 38 0.07 4.01 -6.31
N ASN A 39 -1.25 4.28 -6.37
CA ASN A 39 -2.08 4.37 -5.17
C ASN A 39 -2.09 3.06 -4.38
N LYS A 40 -2.21 1.91 -5.05
CA LYS A 40 -2.15 0.60 -4.39
C LYS A 40 -0.76 0.31 -3.81
N ALA A 41 0.30 0.67 -4.53
CA ALA A 41 1.68 0.54 -4.07
C ALA A 41 1.93 1.40 -2.80
N ASN A 42 1.49 2.66 -2.82
CA ASN A 42 1.58 3.55 -1.66
C ASN A 42 0.74 3.07 -0.48
N ASN A 43 -0.45 2.53 -0.73
CA ASN A 43 -1.28 1.96 0.33
C ASN A 43 -0.62 0.71 0.94
N LEU A 44 -0.04 -0.15 0.11
CA LEU A 44 0.73 -1.32 0.56
C LEU A 44 1.93 -0.90 1.41
N ALA A 45 2.71 0.08 0.95
CA ALA A 45 3.87 0.59 1.68
C ALA A 45 3.48 1.21 3.03
N ASN A 46 2.41 2.02 3.07
CA ASN A 46 1.89 2.57 4.31
C ASN A 46 1.42 1.47 5.27
N PHE A 47 0.69 0.48 4.76
CA PHE A 47 0.23 -0.65 5.57
C PHE A 47 1.39 -1.48 6.12
N SER A 48 2.37 -1.82 5.28
CA SER A 48 3.60 -2.50 5.68
C SER A 48 4.36 -1.75 6.77
N ASN A 49 4.51 -0.42 6.63
CA ASN A 49 5.17 0.40 7.65
C ASN A 49 4.40 0.40 8.97
N ARG A 50 3.06 0.48 8.92
CA ARG A 50 2.21 0.38 10.12
C ARG A 50 2.30 -1.00 10.77
N ALA A 51 2.30 -2.07 9.98
CA ALA A 51 2.46 -3.44 10.46
C ALA A 51 3.82 -3.62 11.15
N ALA A 52 4.91 -3.14 10.54
CA ALA A 52 6.25 -3.16 11.12
C ALA A 52 6.35 -2.34 12.41
N LYS A 53 5.76 -1.14 12.46
CA LYS A 53 5.70 -0.33 13.69
C LYS A 53 4.91 -1.01 14.80
N THR A 54 3.78 -1.64 14.45
CA THR A 54 2.97 -2.40 15.42
C THR A 54 3.76 -3.57 15.97
N ALA A 55 4.44 -4.32 15.09
CA ALA A 55 5.36 -5.38 15.47
C ALA A 55 6.43 -4.87 16.45
N LEU A 56 7.08 -3.75 16.16
CA LEU A 56 8.07 -3.13 17.06
C LEU A 56 7.48 -2.75 18.42
N MET A 57 6.27 -2.17 18.46
CA MET A 57 5.61 -1.81 19.73
C MET A 57 5.25 -3.04 20.55
N VAL A 58 4.72 -4.09 19.93
CA VAL A 58 4.37 -5.34 20.60
C VAL A 58 5.63 -6.05 21.10
N ALA A 59 6.69 -6.10 20.28
CA ALA A 59 8.01 -6.57 20.66
C ALA A 59 8.58 -5.82 21.89
N ALA A 60 8.47 -4.49 21.91
CA ALA A 60 8.91 -3.65 23.02
C ALA A 60 8.05 -3.84 24.28
N GLY A 61 6.74 -4.08 24.13
CA GLY A 61 5.85 -4.40 25.25
C GLY A 61 6.07 -5.79 25.87
N SER A 62 6.65 -6.72 25.10
CA SER A 62 6.91 -8.11 25.48
C SER A 62 8.27 -8.34 26.18
N SER A 63 8.93 -7.28 26.68
CA SER A 63 10.35 -7.20 27.06
C SER A 63 10.89 -8.14 28.18
N GLY A 64 10.23 -9.24 28.53
CA GLY A 64 10.72 -10.18 29.57
C GLY A 64 10.51 -11.67 29.31
N SER A 65 9.45 -12.07 28.61
CA SER A 65 8.99 -13.46 28.60
C SER A 65 9.14 -14.18 27.25
N ASN A 66 9.02 -13.47 26.12
CA ASN A 66 8.84 -14.10 24.81
C ASN A 66 9.82 -13.59 23.74
N LYS A 67 11.13 -13.70 24.02
CA LYS A 67 12.21 -13.23 23.13
C LYS A 67 12.15 -13.82 21.72
N LYS A 68 11.82 -15.11 21.61
CA LYS A 68 11.61 -15.82 20.32
C LYS A 68 10.47 -15.21 19.51
N LEU A 69 9.41 -14.79 20.20
CA LEU A 69 8.21 -14.22 19.61
C LEU A 69 8.54 -12.82 19.05
N THR A 70 9.25 -12.00 19.83
CA THR A 70 9.81 -10.72 19.38
C THR A 70 10.71 -10.86 18.15
N GLU A 71 11.62 -11.85 18.13
CA GLU A 71 12.50 -12.09 16.98
C GLU A 71 11.72 -12.54 15.74
N ALA A 72 10.76 -13.47 15.90
CA ALA A 72 9.92 -13.94 14.80
C ALA A 72 9.03 -12.82 14.22
N LEU A 73 8.52 -11.95 15.10
CA LEU A 73 7.69 -10.81 14.75
C LEU A 73 8.50 -9.77 13.97
N LEU A 74 9.72 -9.46 14.42
CA LEU A 74 10.64 -8.56 13.74
C LEU A 74 11.09 -9.13 12.39
N ALA A 75 11.40 -10.43 12.32
CA ALA A 75 11.75 -11.11 11.08
C ALA A 75 10.60 -11.05 10.06
N SER A 76 9.36 -11.31 10.50
CA SER A 76 8.17 -11.27 9.64
C SER A 76 7.87 -9.84 9.17
N ALA A 77 8.03 -8.84 10.05
CA ALA A 77 7.92 -7.42 9.69
C ALA A 77 8.97 -7.01 8.64
N GLY A 78 10.22 -7.45 8.79
CA GLY A 78 11.28 -7.21 7.82
C GLY A 78 11.01 -7.86 6.46
N GLN A 79 10.41 -9.06 6.45
CA GLN A 79 9.96 -9.70 5.21
C GLN A 79 8.87 -8.88 4.51
N VAL A 80 7.89 -8.39 5.24
CA VAL A 80 6.81 -7.55 4.72
C VAL A 80 7.37 -6.26 4.08
N GLU A 81 8.31 -5.59 4.76
CA GLU A 81 8.96 -4.39 4.23
C GLU A 81 9.80 -4.68 2.97
N SER A 82 10.48 -5.82 2.91
CA SER A 82 11.28 -6.23 1.74
C SER A 82 10.43 -6.68 0.56
N LEU A 83 9.33 -7.41 0.81
CA LEU A 83 8.42 -7.92 -0.21
C LEU A 83 7.57 -6.80 -0.83
N THR A 84 7.28 -5.74 -0.08
CA THR A 84 6.49 -4.60 -0.56
C THR A 84 7.03 -3.98 -1.86
N PRO A 85 8.29 -3.48 -1.93
CA PRO A 85 8.84 -2.91 -3.15
C PRO A 85 8.98 -3.95 -4.26
N GLN A 86 9.19 -5.24 -3.93
CA GLN A 86 9.26 -6.33 -4.91
C GLN A 86 7.90 -6.60 -5.55
N LEU A 87 6.82 -6.62 -4.77
CA LEU A 87 5.44 -6.72 -5.24
C LEU A 87 5.08 -5.58 -6.18
N VAL A 88 5.53 -4.37 -5.86
CA VAL A 88 5.34 -3.19 -6.70
C VAL A 88 6.15 -3.36 -8.00
N ALA A 89 7.43 -3.69 -7.93
CA ALA A 89 8.24 -3.93 -9.12
C ALA A 89 7.65 -5.03 -10.03
N ALA A 90 7.24 -6.17 -9.45
CA ALA A 90 6.61 -7.29 -10.15
C ALA A 90 5.26 -6.91 -10.75
N GLY A 91 4.44 -6.13 -10.03
CA GLY A 91 3.16 -5.62 -10.54
C GLY A 91 3.33 -4.67 -11.73
N ARG A 92 4.42 -3.89 -11.75
CA ARG A 92 4.78 -3.04 -12.88
C ARG A 92 5.25 -3.87 -14.07
N ILE A 93 6.10 -4.87 -13.86
CA ILE A 93 6.55 -5.81 -14.89
C ILE A 93 5.35 -6.54 -15.51
N ARG A 94 4.41 -7.00 -14.68
CA ARG A 94 3.16 -7.63 -15.11
C ARG A 94 2.32 -6.70 -16.01
N MET A 95 2.23 -5.41 -15.68
CA MET A 95 1.54 -4.42 -16.52
C MET A 95 2.25 -4.21 -17.87
N THR A 96 3.58 -4.20 -17.88
CA THR A 96 4.39 -4.04 -19.10
C THR A 96 4.36 -5.29 -19.98
N TYR A 97 4.30 -6.48 -19.38
CA TYR A 97 4.35 -7.77 -20.08
C TYR A 97 3.14 -8.67 -19.74
N PRO A 98 1.92 -8.28 -20.14
CA PRO A 98 0.68 -8.98 -19.75
C PRO A 98 0.53 -10.37 -20.37
N THR A 99 1.32 -10.71 -21.40
CA THR A 99 1.33 -12.04 -22.03
C THR A 99 2.33 -13.00 -21.38
N ASN A 100 3.20 -12.49 -20.49
CA ASN A 100 4.22 -13.29 -19.84
C ASN A 100 3.67 -13.98 -18.60
N LYS A 101 3.32 -15.27 -18.72
CA LYS A 101 2.84 -16.09 -17.59
C LYS A 101 3.82 -16.14 -16.42
N ALA A 102 5.12 -16.12 -16.68
CA ALA A 102 6.13 -16.14 -15.61
C ALA A 102 6.09 -14.87 -14.75
N ALA A 103 5.74 -13.72 -15.34
CA ALA A 103 5.55 -12.47 -14.58
C ALA A 103 4.29 -12.53 -13.69
N ASP A 104 3.22 -13.15 -14.18
CA ASP A 104 2.00 -13.43 -13.41
C ASP A 104 2.28 -14.38 -12.23
N GLU A 105 2.94 -15.51 -12.49
CA GLU A 105 3.32 -16.47 -11.44
C GLU A 105 4.29 -15.86 -10.42
N HIS A 106 5.26 -15.07 -10.86
CA HIS A 106 6.19 -14.38 -9.97
C HIS A 106 5.45 -13.38 -9.06
N PHE A 107 4.53 -12.59 -9.62
CA PHE A 107 3.71 -11.66 -8.84
C PHE A 107 2.82 -12.38 -7.83
N GLU A 108 2.12 -13.45 -8.25
CA GLU A 108 1.27 -14.24 -7.34
C GLU A 108 2.10 -14.92 -6.24
N ASN A 109 3.29 -15.44 -6.55
CA ASN A 109 4.21 -15.99 -5.56
C ASN A 109 4.67 -14.95 -4.55
N LEU A 110 5.04 -13.74 -4.99
CA LEU A 110 5.41 -12.63 -4.09
C LEU A 110 4.22 -12.18 -3.25
N ARG A 111 3.03 -12.07 -3.86
CA ARG A 111 1.79 -11.73 -3.18
C ARG A 111 1.45 -12.74 -2.10
N ARG A 112 1.58 -14.04 -2.39
CA ARG A 112 1.32 -15.12 -1.44
C ARG A 112 2.30 -15.04 -0.26
N GLN A 113 3.60 -14.89 -0.53
CA GLN A 113 4.61 -14.73 0.52
C GLN A 113 4.32 -13.52 1.40
N TYR A 114 3.94 -12.38 0.81
CA TYR A 114 3.58 -11.19 1.56
C TYR A 114 2.36 -11.42 2.46
N ALA A 115 1.33 -12.08 1.94
CA ALA A 115 0.13 -12.41 2.71
C ALA A 115 0.47 -13.35 3.88
N GLU A 116 1.30 -14.37 3.66
CA GLU A 116 1.78 -15.28 4.69
C GLU A 116 2.61 -14.54 5.76
N SER A 117 3.49 -13.62 5.38
CA SER A 117 4.27 -12.82 6.33
C SER A 117 3.38 -11.87 7.14
N ILE A 118 2.38 -11.21 6.53
CA ILE A 118 1.40 -10.39 7.26
C ILE A 118 0.57 -11.21 8.23
N GLN A 119 0.11 -12.40 7.81
CA GLN A 119 -0.64 -13.29 8.69
C GLN A 119 0.21 -13.69 9.90
N LYS A 120 1.47 -14.07 9.69
CA LYS A 120 2.41 -14.35 10.78
C LYS A 120 2.61 -13.17 11.72
N VAL A 121 2.76 -11.94 11.20
CA VAL A 121 2.87 -10.74 12.05
C VAL A 121 1.64 -10.59 12.94
N ARG A 122 0.44 -10.87 12.42
CA ARG A 122 -0.80 -10.81 13.21
C ARG A 122 -0.87 -11.90 14.25
N ASP A 123 -0.65 -13.15 13.85
CA ASP A 123 -0.70 -14.31 14.76
C ASP A 123 0.28 -14.12 15.93
N LEU A 124 1.49 -13.67 15.63
CA LEU A 124 2.52 -13.37 16.64
C LEU A 124 2.14 -12.15 17.51
N ALA A 125 1.53 -11.12 16.92
CA ALA A 125 1.09 -9.96 17.69
C ALA A 125 -0.07 -10.30 18.65
N ASP A 126 -0.99 -11.15 18.22
CA ASP A 126 -2.10 -11.65 19.04
C ASP A 126 -1.57 -12.54 20.18
N GLU A 127 -0.66 -13.47 19.89
CA GLU A 127 -0.03 -14.34 20.90
C GLU A 127 0.77 -13.53 21.95
N ALA A 128 1.50 -12.51 21.50
CA ALA A 128 2.21 -11.60 22.40
C ALA A 128 1.25 -10.76 23.26
N THR A 129 0.11 -10.34 22.71
CA THR A 129 -0.90 -9.57 23.44
C THR A 129 -1.62 -10.42 24.49
N ASP A 130 -1.98 -11.66 24.14
CA ASP A 130 -2.61 -12.61 25.06
C ASP A 130 -1.68 -12.95 26.24
N SER A 131 -0.41 -13.22 25.94
CA SER A 131 0.63 -13.44 26.97
C SER A 131 0.78 -12.23 27.90
N ALA A 132 0.79 -11.01 27.36
CA ALA A 132 0.88 -9.79 28.16
C ALA A 132 -0.36 -9.56 29.04
N ALA A 133 -1.55 -9.86 28.52
CA ALA A 133 -2.81 -9.78 29.25
C ALA A 133 -2.84 -10.77 30.42
N PHE A 134 -2.39 -12.02 30.20
CA PHE A 134 -2.31 -13.04 31.23
C PHE A 134 -1.36 -12.65 32.37
N ILE A 135 -0.16 -12.14 32.06
CA ILE A 135 0.79 -11.68 33.08
C ILE A 135 0.19 -10.55 33.93
N LYS A 136 -0.47 -9.58 33.29
CA LYS A 136 -1.15 -8.47 33.98
C LYS A 136 -2.31 -8.94 34.86
N ALA A 137 -3.04 -9.98 34.45
CA ALA A 137 -4.09 -10.59 35.25
C ALA A 137 -3.50 -11.28 36.49
N SER A 138 -2.47 -12.13 36.32
CA SER A 138 -1.86 -12.86 37.45
C SER A 138 -1.18 -11.94 38.48
N GLY A 139 -0.57 -10.83 38.05
CA GLY A 139 0.08 -9.88 38.96
C GLY A 139 -0.89 -9.11 39.87
N LYS A 140 -2.18 -9.01 39.50
CA LYS A 140 -3.20 -8.30 40.30
C LYS A 140 -3.81 -9.17 41.38
N GLU A 141 -3.90 -10.48 41.16
CA GLU A 141 -4.51 -11.41 42.10
C GLU A 141 -3.59 -11.71 43.30
N VAL A 142 -2.27 -11.73 43.07
CA VAL A 142 -1.28 -12.00 44.12
C VAL A 142 -1.08 -10.80 45.07
N VAL A 143 -1.31 -9.56 44.62
CA VAL A 143 -1.21 -8.37 45.49
C VAL A 143 -2.46 -8.16 46.35
N ALA A 144 -3.64 -8.52 45.84
CA ALA A 144 -4.89 -8.43 46.59
C ALA A 144 -4.95 -9.41 47.77
N SER A 145 -4.19 -10.51 47.72
CA SER A 145 -4.12 -11.51 48.77
C SER A 145 -3.05 -11.22 49.86
N PHE A 146 -2.20 -10.20 49.68
CA PHE A 146 -1.15 -9.83 50.64
C PHE A 146 -1.44 -8.52 51.42
N THR A 147 -2.49 -7.78 51.05
CA THR A 147 -2.99 -6.62 51.80
C THR A 147 -4.18 -7.07 52.65
N GLY A 148 -3.86 -7.79 53.73
CA GLY A 148 -4.82 -8.17 54.76
C GLY A 148 -5.53 -6.94 55.32
N THR A 149 -6.87 -6.97 55.24
CA THR A 149 -7.75 -6.20 56.12
C THR A 149 -8.26 -7.15 57.20
#